data_AF-A0A944RB54-F1
#
_entry.id   AF-A0A944RB54-F1
#
_cell.length_a   1.000
_cell.length_b   1.000
_cell.length_c   1.000
_cell.angle_alpha   90.00
_cell.angle_beta   90.00
_cell.angle_gamma   90.00
#
_symmetry.space_group_name_H-M   'P 1'
#
loop_
_entity.id
_entity.type
_entity.pdbx_description
1 polymer ?
#
loop_
_entity_poly.entity_id
_entity_poly.type
_entity_poly.pdbx_seq_one_letter_code
_entity_poly.pdbx_strand_id
1 'polypeptide(L)'
;MNDRLEDISELVEEIKAIDGTMEGLKAQRQNLREQILLRLQSNSINSLQVKLDEDESYSVSKRVFSKVSYDQQELKERLDYEKFCSLLVLDNKKIKKEQSRVMYYLKPMLEDVGTISTKLVKEQIEVGNLKAEDFKGAFSKEDREFLYIRKMNSSRISDL
;
A
#
# COMPACT_ATOMS: atom_id res chain seq x y z
N MET A 1 39.71 -4.26 -2.63
CA MET A 1 38.33 -4.62 -3.04
C MET A 1 37.46 -5.02 -1.83
N ASN A 2 38.03 -5.22 -0.64
CA ASN A 2 37.31 -5.48 0.62
C ASN A 2 36.78 -4.22 1.32
N ASP A 3 37.54 -3.10 1.32
CA ASP A 3 37.14 -1.87 2.04
C ASP A 3 35.75 -1.35 1.64
N ARG A 4 35.42 -1.41 0.34
CA ARG A 4 34.11 -0.93 -0.15
C ARG A 4 32.92 -1.79 0.29
N LEU A 5 33.14 -3.07 0.62
CA LEU A 5 32.10 -3.96 1.12
C LEU A 5 31.98 -3.87 2.64
N GLU A 6 33.07 -3.57 3.34
CA GLU A 6 33.06 -3.21 4.76
C GLU A 6 32.29 -1.91 4.98
N ASP A 7 32.56 -0.86 4.20
CA ASP A 7 31.85 0.43 4.27
C ASP A 7 30.32 0.30 4.09
N ILE A 8 29.87 -0.56 3.15
CA ILE A 8 28.43 -0.80 2.93
C ILE A 8 27.81 -1.64 4.05
N SER A 9 28.57 -2.57 4.62
CA SER A 9 28.10 -3.42 5.71
C SER A 9 27.85 -2.60 6.98
N GLU A 10 28.75 -1.66 7.30
CA GLU A 10 28.59 -0.71 8.40
C GLU A 10 27.30 0.12 8.25
N LEU A 11 27.04 0.64 7.05
CA LEU A 11 25.83 1.42 6.77
C LEU A 11 24.53 0.59 6.90
N VAL A 12 24.55 -0.68 6.49
CA VAL A 12 23.39 -1.58 6.65
C VAL A 12 23.17 -1.94 8.11
N GLU A 13 24.23 -2.10 8.91
CA GLU A 13 24.11 -2.31 10.35
C GLU A 13 23.53 -1.09 11.06
N GLU A 14 23.96 0.11 10.67
CA GLU A 14 23.40 1.37 11.19
C GLU A 14 21.92 1.51 10.87
N ILE A 15 21.50 1.22 9.61
CA ILE A 15 20.08 1.23 9.21
C ILE A 15 19.27 0.23 10.03
N LYS A 16 19.80 -0.98 10.28
CA LYS A 16 19.12 -2.00 11.08
C LYS A 16 18.94 -1.56 12.54
N ALA A 17 19.93 -0.89 13.12
CA ALA A 17 19.84 -0.34 14.47
C ALA A 17 18.79 0.77 14.55
N ILE A 18 18.73 1.65 13.54
CA ILE A 18 17.70 2.69 13.42
C ILE A 18 16.31 2.06 13.31
N ASP A 19 16.13 1.07 12.45
CA ASP A 19 14.85 0.38 12.26
C ASP A 19 14.36 -0.28 13.58
N GLY A 20 15.26 -0.95 14.30
CA GLY A 20 14.94 -1.53 15.60
C GLY A 20 14.53 -0.48 16.63
N THR A 21 15.23 0.66 16.65
CA THR A 21 14.88 1.80 17.52
C THR A 21 13.52 2.38 17.15
N MET A 22 13.23 2.53 15.86
CA MET A 22 11.94 3.01 15.38
C MET A 22 10.79 2.07 15.73
N GLU A 23 10.98 0.75 15.66
CA GLU A 23 10.00 -0.24 16.10
C GLU A 23 9.74 -0.13 17.61
N GLY A 24 10.81 -0.02 18.42
CA GLY A 24 10.70 0.21 19.86
C GLY A 24 9.94 1.49 20.21
N LEU A 25 10.29 2.60 19.55
CA LEU A 25 9.60 3.89 19.73
C LEU A 25 8.13 3.83 19.27
N LYS A 26 7.82 3.10 18.20
CA LYS A 26 6.43 2.87 17.78
C LYS A 26 5.64 2.13 18.86
N ALA A 27 6.21 1.08 19.44
CA ALA A 27 5.58 0.31 20.52
C ALA A 27 5.37 1.17 21.78
N GLN A 28 6.38 1.93 22.20
CA GLN A 28 6.28 2.86 23.33
C GLN A 28 5.21 3.93 23.10
N ARG A 29 5.19 4.55 21.91
CA ARG A 29 4.17 5.54 21.53
C ARG A 29 2.77 4.95 21.56
N GLN A 30 2.61 3.71 21.12
CA GLN A 30 1.33 3.01 21.17
C GLN A 30 0.88 2.78 22.61
N ASN A 31 1.78 2.29 23.48
CA ASN A 31 1.50 2.10 24.89
C ASN A 31 1.08 3.42 25.59
N LEU A 32 1.79 4.52 25.31
CA LEU A 32 1.44 5.84 25.84
C LEU A 32 0.05 6.31 25.38
N ARG A 33 -0.31 6.07 24.11
CA ARG A 33 -1.66 6.38 23.60
C ARG A 33 -2.75 5.59 24.32
N GLU A 34 -2.51 4.32 24.61
CA GLU A 34 -3.45 3.48 25.36
C GLU A 34 -3.62 3.98 26.80
N GLN A 35 -2.52 4.35 27.47
CA GLN A 35 -2.59 4.96 28.80
C GLN A 35 -3.36 6.28 28.81
N ILE A 36 -3.13 7.15 27.81
CA ILE A 36 -3.86 8.42 27.67
C ILE A 36 -5.36 8.13 27.46
N LEU A 37 -5.70 7.18 26.59
CA LEU A 37 -7.08 6.81 26.32
C LEU A 37 -7.79 6.28 27.58
N LEU A 38 -7.13 5.42 28.35
CA LEU A 38 -7.65 4.91 29.63
C LEU A 38 -7.91 6.05 30.61
N ARG A 39 -6.98 6.99 30.75
CA ARG A 39 -7.16 8.17 31.62
C ARG A 39 -8.32 9.05 31.17
N LEU A 40 -8.48 9.29 29.88
CA LEU A 40 -9.63 10.03 29.34
C LEU A 40 -10.95 9.31 29.63
N GLN A 41 -10.98 7.98 29.49
CA GLN A 41 -12.16 7.15 29.80
C GLN A 41 -12.53 7.18 31.29
N SER A 42 -11.57 6.95 32.19
CA SER A 42 -11.81 6.93 33.63
C SER A 42 -12.35 8.26 34.16
N ASN A 43 -12.00 9.37 33.52
CA ASN A 43 -12.46 10.71 33.89
C ASN A 43 -13.67 11.20 33.07
N SER A 44 -14.21 10.37 32.17
CA SER A 44 -15.30 10.76 31.25
C SER A 44 -15.01 12.02 30.42
N ILE A 45 -13.73 12.26 30.08
CA ILE A 45 -13.29 13.42 29.29
C ILE A 45 -13.17 13.02 27.82
N ASN A 46 -13.84 13.74 26.92
CA ASN A 46 -13.76 13.49 25.47
C ASN A 46 -12.63 14.27 24.78
N SER A 47 -12.22 15.41 25.34
CA SER A 47 -11.11 16.22 24.82
C SER A 47 -10.46 17.06 25.91
N LEU A 48 -9.15 17.26 25.81
CA LEU A 48 -8.34 18.09 26.71
C LEU A 48 -7.24 18.81 25.93
N GLN A 49 -6.95 20.06 26.26
CA GLN A 49 -5.73 20.73 25.84
C GLN A 49 -4.65 20.56 26.92
N VAL A 50 -3.45 20.16 26.50
CA VAL A 50 -2.29 19.97 27.37
C VAL A 50 -1.20 20.92 26.90
N LYS A 51 -0.73 21.80 27.79
CA LYS A 51 0.43 22.65 27.54
C LYS A 51 1.66 21.98 28.16
N LEU A 52 2.70 21.75 27.36
CA LEU A 52 3.96 21.14 27.84
C LEU A 52 4.99 22.21 28.16
N ASP A 53 5.17 23.19 27.26
CA ASP A 53 6.09 24.34 27.40
C ASP A 53 5.41 25.65 26.97
N GLU A 54 6.11 26.80 27.06
CA GLU A 54 5.53 28.12 26.77
C GLU A 54 4.87 28.23 25.38
N ASP A 55 5.43 27.54 24.39
CA ASP A 55 4.97 27.55 22.99
C ASP A 55 4.33 26.23 22.51
N GLU A 56 4.30 25.18 23.34
CA GLU A 56 3.80 23.86 22.92
C GLU A 56 2.48 23.50 23.60
N SER A 57 1.40 23.48 22.81
CA SER A 57 0.08 23.01 23.24
C SER A 57 -0.45 21.90 22.33
N TYR A 58 -1.03 20.88 22.95
CA TYR A 58 -1.54 19.69 22.29
C TYR A 58 -3.01 19.50 22.60
N SER A 59 -3.81 19.25 21.56
CA SER A 59 -5.20 18.81 21.73
C SER A 59 -5.25 17.29 21.72
N VAL A 60 -5.68 16.70 22.83
CA VAL A 60 -5.91 15.26 22.97
C VAL A 60 -7.41 15.04 22.94
N SER A 61 -7.91 14.27 21.97
CA SER A 61 -9.34 13.95 21.89
C SER A 61 -9.57 12.46 21.64
N LYS A 62 -10.56 11.91 22.35
CA LYS A 62 -11.09 10.58 22.10
C LYS A 62 -12.20 10.70 21.05
N ARG A 63 -11.96 10.14 19.87
CA ARG A 63 -12.98 9.99 18.83
C ARG A 63 -13.44 8.55 18.77
N VAL A 64 -14.75 8.34 18.88
CA VAL A 64 -15.38 7.03 18.68
C VAL A 64 -15.89 7.00 17.26
N PHE A 65 -15.47 6.00 16.49
CA PHE A 65 -16.02 5.74 15.16
C PHE A 65 -16.80 4.44 15.22
N SER A 66 -18.07 4.51 14.81
CA SER A 66 -18.89 3.31 14.62
C SER A 66 -18.51 2.67 13.30
N LYS A 67 -17.92 1.47 13.36
CA LYS A 67 -17.71 0.66 12.16
C LYS A 67 -18.99 -0.13 11.91
N VAL A 68 -19.71 0.21 10.85
CA VAL A 68 -20.85 -0.59 10.38
C VAL A 68 -20.29 -1.75 9.55
N SER A 69 -20.57 -2.97 9.97
CA SER A 69 -20.37 -4.19 9.19
C SER A 69 -21.71 -4.65 8.63
N TYR A 70 -21.70 -5.21 7.43
CA TYR A 70 -22.90 -5.75 6.79
C TYR A 70 -22.61 -7.11 6.17
N ASP A 71 -23.63 -7.95 6.10
CA ASP A 71 -23.61 -9.17 5.31
C ASP A 71 -24.01 -8.85 3.87
N GLN A 72 -23.07 -9.01 2.95
CA GLN A 72 -23.31 -8.71 1.54
C GLN A 72 -24.30 -9.71 0.90
N GLN A 73 -24.35 -10.95 1.36
CA GLN A 73 -25.25 -11.97 0.80
C GLN A 73 -26.69 -11.68 1.24
N GLU A 74 -26.90 -11.35 2.51
CA GLU A 74 -28.21 -10.97 3.02
C GLU A 74 -28.74 -9.70 2.33
N LEU A 75 -27.86 -8.73 2.03
CA LEU A 75 -28.24 -7.54 1.26
C LEU A 75 -28.66 -7.86 -0.19
N LYS A 76 -28.04 -8.84 -0.85
CA LYS A 76 -28.44 -9.27 -2.20
C LYS A 76 -29.82 -9.91 -2.22
N GLU A 77 -30.18 -10.61 -1.15
CA GLU A 77 -31.48 -11.31 -1.07
C GLU A 77 -32.62 -10.36 -0.74
N ARG A 78 -32.34 -9.27 -0.01
CA ARG A 78 -33.34 -8.30 0.41
C ARG A 78 -33.54 -7.14 -0.56
N LEU A 79 -32.49 -6.73 -1.27
CA LEU A 79 -32.54 -5.64 -2.23
C LEU A 79 -32.81 -6.19 -3.63
N ASP A 80 -33.61 -5.48 -4.41
CA ASP A 80 -33.63 -5.71 -5.85
C ASP A 80 -32.25 -5.43 -6.46
N TYR A 81 -31.99 -6.02 -7.63
CA TYR A 81 -30.68 -5.98 -8.27
C TYR A 81 -30.19 -4.55 -8.52
N GLU A 82 -31.07 -3.66 -8.97
CA GLU A 82 -30.72 -2.28 -9.28
C GLU A 82 -30.30 -1.51 -8.03
N LYS A 83 -31.08 -1.61 -6.94
CA LYS A 83 -30.73 -0.99 -5.65
C LYS A 83 -29.44 -1.57 -5.11
N PHE A 84 -29.26 -2.89 -5.17
CA PHE A 84 -28.01 -3.51 -4.72
C PHE A 84 -26.81 -2.99 -5.52
N CYS A 85 -26.90 -2.96 -6.84
CA CYS A 85 -25.84 -2.48 -7.72
C CYS A 85 -25.51 -0.99 -7.51
N SER A 86 -26.50 -0.15 -7.19
CA SER A 86 -26.27 1.27 -6.90
C SER A 86 -25.40 1.55 -5.67
N LEU A 87 -25.29 0.57 -4.77
CA LEU A 87 -24.47 0.63 -3.55
C LEU A 87 -23.05 0.08 -3.76
N LEU A 88 -22.78 -0.52 -4.92
CA LEU A 88 -21.48 -1.10 -5.22
C LEU A 88 -20.54 -0.05 -5.79
N VAL A 89 -19.30 -0.08 -5.31
CA VAL A 89 -18.18 0.65 -5.89
C VAL A 89 -17.15 -0.33 -6.43
N LEU A 90 -16.33 0.11 -7.37
CA LEU A 90 -15.29 -0.71 -7.95
C LEU A 90 -14.28 -1.16 -6.89
N ASP A 91 -14.13 -2.47 -6.73
CA ASP A 91 -13.13 -3.09 -5.87
C ASP A 91 -11.98 -3.61 -6.73
N ASN A 92 -10.88 -2.85 -6.77
CA ASN A 92 -9.69 -3.17 -7.55
C ASN A 92 -9.10 -4.56 -7.25
N LYS A 93 -9.26 -5.06 -6.01
CA LYS A 93 -8.78 -6.41 -5.65
C LYS A 93 -9.64 -7.48 -6.30
N LYS A 94 -10.97 -7.31 -6.30
CA LYS A 94 -11.90 -8.24 -6.97
C LYS A 94 -11.76 -8.17 -8.49
N ILE A 95 -11.62 -6.98 -9.05
CA ILE A 95 -11.37 -6.79 -10.50
C ILE A 95 -10.10 -7.51 -10.93
N LYS A 96 -9.01 -7.38 -10.16
CA LYS A 96 -7.75 -8.06 -10.48
C LYS A 96 -7.87 -9.59 -10.41
N LYS A 97 -8.68 -10.14 -9.51
CA LYS A 97 -8.94 -11.59 -9.44
C LYS A 97 -9.72 -12.07 -10.66
N GLU A 98 -10.68 -11.28 -11.11
CA GLU A 98 -11.55 -11.59 -12.25
C GLU A 98 -11.05 -10.95 -13.57
N GLN A 99 -9.75 -10.64 -13.65
CA GLN A 99 -9.19 -9.76 -14.69
C GLN A 99 -9.57 -10.22 -16.09
N SER A 100 -9.42 -11.51 -16.42
CA SER A 100 -9.74 -12.05 -17.75
C SER A 100 -11.20 -11.81 -18.14
N ARG A 101 -12.13 -11.99 -17.20
CA ARG A 101 -13.56 -11.81 -17.44
C ARG A 101 -13.90 -10.33 -17.57
N VAL A 102 -13.35 -9.48 -16.71
CA VAL A 102 -13.55 -8.02 -16.78
C VAL A 102 -12.97 -7.47 -18.08
N MET A 103 -11.82 -7.98 -18.53
CA MET A 103 -11.18 -7.52 -19.78
C MET A 103 -12.01 -7.77 -21.02
N TYR A 104 -12.80 -8.85 -21.04
CA TYR A 104 -13.75 -9.09 -22.13
C TYR A 104 -14.74 -7.92 -22.29
N TYR A 105 -15.27 -7.40 -21.18
CA TYR A 105 -16.23 -6.28 -21.18
C TYR A 105 -15.56 -4.92 -21.39
N LEU A 106 -14.32 -4.75 -20.95
CA LEU A 106 -13.57 -3.49 -21.11
C LEU A 106 -12.90 -3.36 -22.48
N LYS A 107 -12.82 -4.44 -23.28
CA LYS A 107 -12.14 -4.43 -24.59
C LYS A 107 -12.60 -3.28 -25.52
N PRO A 108 -13.91 -2.96 -25.62
CA PRO A 108 -14.37 -1.87 -26.49
C PRO A 108 -13.94 -0.46 -26.04
N MET A 109 -13.52 -0.28 -24.78
CA MET A 109 -13.16 1.02 -24.20
C MET A 109 -11.67 1.14 -23.84
N LEU A 110 -10.85 0.18 -24.28
CA LEU A 110 -9.41 0.16 -23.96
C LEU A 110 -8.64 1.35 -24.52
N GLU A 111 -9.14 2.02 -25.56
CA GLU A 111 -8.53 3.25 -26.08
C GLU A 111 -8.56 4.37 -25.04
N ASP A 112 -9.65 4.49 -24.27
CA ASP A 112 -9.84 5.56 -23.30
C ASP A 112 -9.21 5.26 -21.93
N VAL A 113 -9.23 3.99 -21.51
CA VAL A 113 -8.81 3.57 -20.15
C VAL A 113 -7.50 2.79 -20.13
N GLY A 114 -6.96 2.45 -21.30
CA GLY A 114 -5.78 1.62 -21.45
C GLY A 114 -4.48 2.38 -21.24
N THR A 115 -3.42 1.62 -21.01
CA THR A 115 -2.04 2.10 -21.10
C THR A 115 -1.22 1.03 -21.79
N ILE A 116 -0.29 1.44 -22.65
CA ILE A 116 0.58 0.52 -23.36
C ILE A 116 1.44 -0.25 -22.34
N SER A 117 1.34 -1.59 -22.37
CA SER A 117 2.19 -2.47 -21.57
C SER A 117 3.48 -2.75 -22.32
N THR A 118 4.61 -2.27 -21.78
CA THR A 118 5.95 -2.53 -22.34
C THR A 118 6.26 -4.03 -22.43
N LYS A 119 5.74 -4.83 -21.49
CA LYS A 119 5.85 -6.29 -21.52
C LYS A 119 5.13 -6.88 -22.73
N LEU A 120 3.87 -6.50 -22.95
CA LEU A 120 3.09 -7.01 -24.10
C LEU A 120 3.72 -6.55 -25.42
N VAL A 121 4.23 -5.33 -25.51
CA VAL A 121 4.94 -4.85 -26.71
C VAL A 121 6.15 -5.73 -27.02
N LYS A 122 6.98 -6.05 -26.02
CA LYS A 122 8.13 -6.95 -26.20
C LYS A 122 7.68 -8.34 -26.67
N GLU A 123 6.69 -8.92 -26.02
CA GLU A 123 6.14 -10.23 -26.39
C GLU A 123 5.61 -10.23 -27.83
N GLN A 124 4.92 -9.17 -28.27
CA GLN A 124 4.41 -9.05 -29.64
C GLN A 124 5.51 -8.86 -30.69
N ILE A 125 6.62 -8.20 -30.34
CA ILE A 125 7.81 -8.10 -31.21
C ILE A 125 8.51 -9.47 -31.30
N GLU A 126 8.66 -10.17 -30.18
CA GLU A 126 9.30 -11.50 -30.13
C GLU A 126 8.55 -12.54 -30.98
N VAL A 127 7.22 -12.51 -30.99
CA VAL A 127 6.40 -13.40 -31.83
C VAL A 127 6.19 -12.90 -33.25
N GLY A 128 6.77 -11.75 -33.61
CA GLY A 128 6.76 -11.20 -34.98
C GLY A 128 5.47 -10.49 -35.41
N ASN A 129 4.54 -10.21 -34.49
CA ASN A 129 3.31 -9.50 -34.78
C ASN A 129 3.51 -7.99 -34.94
N LEU A 130 4.56 -7.45 -34.32
CA LEU A 130 4.94 -6.03 -34.37
C LEU A 130 6.45 -5.91 -34.64
N LYS A 131 6.87 -4.78 -35.19
CA LYS A 131 8.30 -4.46 -35.39
C LYS A 131 8.73 -3.37 -34.42
N ALA A 132 10.00 -3.40 -34.00
CA ALA A 132 10.56 -2.33 -33.17
C ALA A 132 10.47 -0.95 -33.85
N GLU A 133 10.50 -0.93 -35.18
CA GLU A 133 10.37 0.26 -36.03
C GLU A 133 9.01 0.95 -35.85
N ASP A 134 7.94 0.20 -35.55
CA ASP A 134 6.58 0.72 -35.37
C ASP A 134 6.46 1.67 -34.17
N PHE A 135 7.45 1.66 -33.28
CA PHE A 135 7.46 2.44 -32.04
C PHE A 135 8.51 3.57 -32.02
N LYS A 136 9.23 3.78 -33.13
CA LYS A 136 10.30 4.76 -33.20
C LYS A 136 9.77 6.18 -32.97
N GLY A 137 10.27 6.86 -31.93
CA GLY A 137 9.84 8.21 -31.55
C GLY A 137 8.62 8.28 -30.64
N ALA A 138 7.98 7.15 -30.33
CA ALA A 138 6.82 7.10 -29.44
C ALA A 138 7.18 6.80 -27.97
N PHE A 139 8.41 6.37 -27.69
CA PHE A 139 8.89 6.07 -26.34
C PHE A 139 10.08 6.95 -25.94
N SER A 140 10.03 7.49 -24.72
CA SER A 140 11.16 8.14 -24.04
C SER A 140 11.66 7.26 -22.90
N LYS A 141 13.00 7.12 -22.77
CA LYS A 141 13.63 6.42 -21.64
C LYS A 141 13.99 7.44 -20.55
N GLU A 142 13.47 7.24 -19.34
CA GLU A 142 13.87 7.98 -18.15
C GLU A 142 14.48 6.97 -17.16
N ASP A 143 15.75 7.15 -16.80
CA ASP A 143 16.41 6.31 -15.81
C ASP A 143 16.17 6.92 -14.42
N ARG A 144 15.42 6.20 -13.57
CA ARG A 144 15.16 6.57 -12.17
C ARG A 144 15.88 5.62 -11.24
N GLU A 145 16.74 6.17 -10.40
CA GLU A 145 17.46 5.41 -9.38
C GLU A 145 16.58 5.24 -8.14
N PHE A 146 16.41 3.99 -7.70
CA PHE A 146 15.71 3.66 -6.46
C PHE A 146 16.59 2.74 -5.62
N LEU A 147 16.88 3.14 -4.37
CA LEU A 147 17.55 2.30 -3.39
C LEU A 147 16.51 1.47 -2.64
N TYR A 148 16.61 0.13 -2.72
CA TYR A 148 15.71 -0.79 -2.03
C TYR A 148 16.51 -1.75 -1.15
N ILE A 149 16.38 -1.60 0.18
CA ILE A 149 17.02 -2.47 1.17
C ILE A 149 15.94 -3.35 1.79
N ARG A 150 16.01 -4.67 1.57
CA ARG A 150 15.03 -5.64 2.07
C ARG A 150 15.71 -6.65 2.99
N LYS A 151 15.18 -6.79 4.20
CA LYS A 151 15.52 -7.88 5.11
C LYS A 151 15.06 -9.21 4.51
N MET A 152 16.01 -10.08 4.18
CA MET A 152 15.73 -11.47 3.79
C MET A 152 15.55 -12.30 5.06
N ASN A 153 14.39 -12.94 5.24
CA ASN A 153 14.23 -13.95 6.30
C ASN A 153 14.94 -15.23 5.84
N SER A 154 15.90 -15.69 6.63
CA SER A 154 16.64 -16.94 6.43
C SER A 154 15.71 -18.14 6.66
N SER A 155 14.98 -18.53 5.63
CA SER A 155 14.18 -19.77 5.61
C SER A 155 14.07 -20.41 4.22
N ARG A 156 15.08 -20.23 3.35
CA ARG A 156 15.22 -20.97 2.07
C ARG A 156 16.69 -21.09 1.63
N ILE A 157 17.55 -21.62 2.50
CA ILE A 157 18.80 -22.26 2.07
C ILE A 157 18.86 -23.62 2.77
N SER A 158 18.09 -24.55 2.23
CA SER A 158 18.26 -25.98 2.40
C SER A 158 17.41 -26.60 1.29
N ASP A 159 18.11 -26.97 0.23
CA ASP A 159 17.75 -27.89 -0.87
C ASP A 159 18.22 -27.35 -2.23
N LEU A 160 19.55 -27.35 -2.41
CA LEU A 160 20.23 -27.66 -3.66
C LEU A 160 21.53 -28.40 -3.31
#